data_AF-A0A8H5ZH11-F1
#
_entry.id   AF-A0A8H5ZH11-F1
#
_cell.length_a   1.000
_cell.length_b   1.000
_cell.length_c   1.000
_cell.angle_alpha   90.00
_cell.angle_beta   90.00
_cell.angle_gamma   90.00
#
_symmetry.space_group_name_H-M   'P 1'
#
loop_
_entity.id
_entity.type
_entity.pdbx_description
1 polymer ?
#
loop_
_entity_poly.entity_id
_entity_poly.type
_entity_poly.pdbx_seq_one_letter_code
_entity_poly.pdbx_strand_id
1 'polypeptide(L)'
;MSVPTTIFVYMNEPGDKGRLWGADDQLGTLNYLTDEVVKVAANEEIRTGTRVSLKSIAWTMSVKRFGESDNDSWSMMGPSKPRFPRKFTEVKLINKAPMKTAHDEELHFNTQISSQWDGTRHYGYQNEKVYFMGHTAEKFKNSDINSLQNMAKKELQEEAC
;
A
#
# COMPACT_ATOMS: atom_id res chain seq x y z
N MET A 1 18.13 13.42 1.72
CA MET A 1 17.02 13.76 0.81
C MET A 1 15.83 12.91 1.21
N SER A 2 14.68 13.52 1.52
CA SER A 2 13.45 12.81 1.88
C SER A 2 12.75 12.36 0.60
N VAL A 3 12.89 11.10 0.23
CA VAL A 3 12.02 10.51 -0.80
C VAL A 3 10.62 10.34 -0.19
N PRO A 4 9.57 11.02 -0.69
CA PRO A 4 8.21 10.75 -0.25
C PRO A 4 7.87 9.30 -0.65
N THR A 5 7.57 8.45 0.34
CA THR A 5 7.27 7.02 0.12
C THR A 5 5.78 6.73 0.04
N THR A 6 4.99 7.78 -0.21
CA THR A 6 3.54 7.71 -0.40
C THR A 6 3.25 8.05 -1.85
N ILE A 7 2.65 7.11 -2.58
CA ILE A 7 2.11 7.39 -3.90
C ILE A 7 0.62 7.67 -3.72
N PHE A 8 0.20 8.88 -4.07
CA PHE A 8 -1.18 9.29 -4.06
C PHE A 8 -1.82 9.00 -5.42
N VAL A 9 -2.97 8.32 -5.41
CA VAL A 9 -3.86 8.30 -6.57
C VAL A 9 -4.64 9.62 -6.56
N TYR A 10 -4.36 10.51 -7.52
CA TYR A 10 -5.01 11.82 -7.60
C TYR A 10 -6.51 11.67 -7.84
N MET A 11 -7.30 12.53 -7.18
CA MET A 11 -8.75 12.56 -7.29
C MET A 11 -9.20 13.93 -7.84
N ASN A 12 -10.04 13.92 -8.88
CA ASN A 12 -10.58 15.13 -9.52
C ASN A 12 -11.60 15.86 -8.65
N GLU A 13 -11.73 17.19 -8.81
CA GLU A 13 -12.62 18.06 -8.02
C GLU A 13 -14.05 17.51 -7.82
N PRO A 14 -14.64 17.76 -6.64
CA PRO A 14 -15.99 17.30 -6.35
C PRO A 14 -17.00 18.03 -7.24
N GLY A 15 -17.56 17.30 -8.20
CA GLY A 15 -18.68 17.77 -9.01
C GLY A 15 -18.40 17.91 -10.50
N ASP A 16 -17.14 17.91 -10.95
CA ASP A 16 -16.85 17.94 -12.38
C ASP A 16 -16.62 16.51 -12.92
N LYS A 17 -17.71 15.95 -13.47
CA LYS A 17 -17.73 14.93 -14.52
C LYS A 17 -17.03 13.61 -14.16
N GLY A 18 -17.81 12.72 -13.58
CA GLY A 18 -17.48 11.31 -13.53
C GLY A 18 -17.06 10.78 -14.90
N ARG A 19 -16.23 9.73 -14.83
CA ARG A 19 -16.06 8.71 -15.87
C ARG A 19 -14.97 8.95 -16.93
N LEU A 20 -13.79 9.47 -16.60
CA LEU A 20 -12.64 9.31 -17.53
C LEU A 20 -12.47 7.83 -17.93
N TRP A 21 -12.77 6.91 -17.01
CA TRP A 21 -12.76 5.46 -17.23
C TRP A 21 -14.11 4.78 -16.98
N GLY A 22 -15.22 5.50 -17.13
CA GLY A 22 -16.55 4.92 -16.97
C GLY A 22 -17.20 5.12 -15.60
N ALA A 23 -18.47 4.72 -15.54
CA ALA A 23 -19.41 4.89 -14.42
C ALA A 23 -18.95 4.29 -13.12
N ASP A 24 -18.35 3.12 -13.28
CA ASP A 24 -18.09 2.15 -12.25
C ASP A 24 -16.58 2.06 -12.03
N ASP A 25 -15.84 3.11 -12.43
CA ASP A 25 -14.40 3.20 -12.17
C ASP A 25 -14.14 3.26 -10.67
N GLN A 26 -13.16 2.49 -10.25
CA GLN A 26 -12.72 2.38 -8.86
C GLN A 26 -11.19 2.45 -8.74
N LEU A 27 -10.51 2.67 -9.87
CA LEU A 27 -9.07 2.57 -10.03
C LEU A 27 -8.44 3.95 -10.28
N GLY A 28 -9.19 4.89 -10.85
CA GLY A 28 -8.71 6.24 -11.10
C GLY A 28 -7.46 6.22 -11.99
N THR A 29 -6.43 6.98 -11.60
CA THR A 29 -5.20 7.10 -12.39
C THR A 29 -4.42 5.80 -12.55
N LEU A 30 -4.73 4.74 -11.79
CA LEU A 30 -4.16 3.42 -12.02
C LEU A 30 -4.54 2.88 -13.41
N ASN A 31 -5.62 3.36 -14.01
CA ASN A 31 -6.02 3.00 -15.37
C ASN A 31 -5.05 3.47 -16.46
N TYR A 32 -4.11 4.38 -16.16
CA TYR A 32 -3.03 4.71 -17.10
C TYR A 32 -1.96 3.63 -17.21
N LEU A 33 -1.88 2.70 -16.24
CA LEU A 33 -0.98 1.55 -16.32
C LEU A 33 -1.60 0.48 -17.23
N THR A 34 -1.45 0.67 -18.55
CA THR A 34 -1.82 -0.30 -19.57
C THR A 34 -0.70 -1.31 -19.81
N ASP A 35 -1.03 -2.47 -20.38
CA ASP A 35 -0.06 -3.51 -20.71
C ASP A 35 1.05 -2.99 -21.63
N GLU A 36 0.72 -2.07 -22.54
CA GLU A 36 1.69 -1.42 -23.43
C GLU A 36 2.67 -0.54 -22.66
N VAL A 37 2.19 0.30 -21.74
CA VAL A 37 3.04 1.15 -20.89
C VAL A 37 3.97 0.30 -20.02
N VAL A 38 3.43 -0.78 -19.42
CA VAL A 38 4.21 -1.71 -18.60
C VAL A 38 5.27 -2.43 -19.45
N LYS A 39 4.89 -2.89 -20.65
CA LYS A 39 5.81 -3.56 -21.58
C LYS A 39 6.93 -2.63 -22.01
N VAL A 40 6.62 -1.38 -22.38
CA VAL A 40 7.64 -0.39 -22.77
C VAL A 40 8.59 -0.13 -21.60
N ALA A 41 8.07 0.16 -20.40
CA ALA A 41 8.90 0.38 -19.22
C ALA A 41 9.82 -0.81 -18.90
N ALA A 42 9.31 -2.04 -19.01
CA ALA A 42 10.11 -3.24 -18.79
C ALA A 42 11.24 -3.39 -19.83
N ASN A 43 10.95 -3.14 -21.11
CA ASN A 43 11.93 -3.27 -22.19
C ASN A 43 12.97 -2.13 -22.17
N GLU A 44 12.59 -0.93 -21.73
CA GLU A 44 13.43 0.26 -21.82
C GLU A 44 14.28 0.51 -20.57
N GLU A 45 13.76 0.20 -19.38
CA GLU A 45 14.40 0.58 -18.11
C GLU A 45 15.21 -0.56 -17.48
N ILE A 46 14.79 -1.82 -17.65
CA ILE A 46 15.47 -2.97 -17.04
C ILE A 46 16.69 -3.35 -17.90
N ARG A 47 17.83 -2.72 -17.65
CA ARG A 47 19.07 -2.94 -18.42
C ARG A 47 20.13 -3.77 -17.70
N THR A 48 20.29 -3.58 -16.39
CA THR A 48 21.40 -4.15 -15.63
C THR A 48 21.00 -5.21 -14.61
N GLY A 49 19.70 -5.34 -14.32
CA GLY A 49 19.18 -6.21 -13.24
C GLY A 49 19.47 -5.70 -11.82
N THR A 50 20.04 -4.50 -11.68
CA THR A 50 20.22 -3.84 -10.37
C THR A 50 18.85 -3.53 -9.75
N ARG A 51 18.73 -3.75 -8.44
CA ARG A 51 17.46 -3.59 -7.70
C ARG A 51 17.68 -2.71 -6.47
N VAL A 52 16.76 -1.79 -6.24
CA VAL A 52 16.71 -0.96 -5.03
C VAL A 52 15.37 -1.17 -4.34
N SER A 53 15.38 -1.50 -3.06
CA SER A 53 14.15 -1.62 -2.27
C SER A 53 13.59 -0.22 -1.99
N LEU A 54 12.37 0.05 -2.45
CA LEU A 54 11.64 1.30 -2.17
C LEU A 54 10.76 1.21 -0.91
N LYS A 55 10.81 0.09 -0.19
CA LYS A 55 10.11 -0.05 1.07
C LYS A 55 10.75 0.89 2.10
N SER A 56 10.00 1.89 2.55
CA SER A 56 10.26 2.70 3.74
C SER A 56 10.37 1.75 4.94
N ILE A 57 11.58 1.29 5.17
CA ILE A 57 12.13 1.07 6.50
C ILE A 57 12.10 2.45 7.11
N ALA A 58 11.11 2.68 7.96
CA ALA A 58 10.94 4.00 8.48
C ALA A 58 12.19 4.37 9.30
N TRP A 59 12.90 5.34 8.74
CA TRP A 59 14.21 5.85 9.11
C TRP A 59 14.50 5.74 10.62
N THR A 60 15.52 4.94 10.92
CA THR A 60 16.32 4.78 12.14
C THR A 60 15.93 5.54 13.41
N MET A 61 15.75 4.77 14.49
CA MET A 61 16.24 4.96 15.87
C MET A 61 15.69 3.87 16.81
N SER A 62 16.48 2.81 17.01
CA SER A 62 16.39 1.88 18.15
C SER A 62 15.20 0.90 18.21
N VAL A 63 15.36 -0.27 17.59
CA VAL A 63 14.94 -1.52 18.25
C VAL A 63 16.21 -2.18 18.77
N LYS A 64 16.54 -2.00 20.05
CA LYS A 64 17.62 -2.75 20.69
C LYS A 64 17.13 -4.18 20.90
N ARG A 65 17.63 -5.14 20.12
CA ARG A 65 17.72 -6.53 20.59
C ARG A 65 19.04 -6.68 21.37
N PHE A 66 18.99 -7.44 22.45
CA PHE A 66 20.13 -7.65 23.34
C PHE A 66 21.33 -8.22 22.56
N GLY A 67 22.40 -7.43 22.44
CA GLY A 67 23.75 -7.95 22.22
C GLY A 67 24.47 -7.68 20.88
N GLU A 68 23.94 -6.89 19.93
CA GLU A 68 24.61 -6.76 18.60
C GLU A 68 24.68 -5.33 18.04
N SER A 69 25.76 -5.05 17.30
CA SER A 69 26.24 -3.72 16.88
C SER A 69 25.69 -3.21 15.54
N ASP A 70 25.04 -2.04 15.58
CA ASP A 70 25.00 -0.93 14.62
C ASP A 70 24.74 -1.07 13.10
N ASN A 71 24.45 -2.24 12.49
CA ASN A 71 24.35 -2.28 11.02
C ASN A 71 23.08 -2.79 10.31
N ASP A 72 22.08 -3.44 10.94
CA ASP A 72 21.00 -4.06 10.14
C ASP A 72 19.63 -3.37 10.19
N SER A 73 19.31 -2.75 9.05
CA SER A 73 18.18 -1.88 8.73
C SER A 73 17.06 -2.64 8.00
N TRP A 74 16.25 -3.48 8.65
CA TRP A 74 15.13 -4.15 7.96
C TRP A 74 13.96 -4.60 8.87
N SER A 75 13.24 -3.65 9.50
CA SER A 75 12.14 -3.99 10.43
C SER A 75 10.75 -3.64 9.86
N MET A 76 9.81 -4.60 9.89
CA MET A 76 8.38 -4.41 9.60
C MET A 76 7.61 -3.73 10.75
N MET A 77 8.31 -3.26 11.78
CA MET A 77 7.70 -2.75 13.00
C MET A 77 7.28 -1.27 12.91
N GLY A 78 7.51 -0.61 11.77
CA GLY A 78 7.20 0.80 11.56
C GLY A 78 8.32 1.75 12.03
N PRO A 79 8.10 3.08 11.94
CA PRO A 79 9.10 4.08 12.29
C PRO A 79 9.48 4.03 13.76
N SER A 80 10.78 4.15 14.01
CA SER A 80 11.27 4.55 15.34
C SER A 80 10.64 5.85 15.87
N LYS A 81 10.40 6.79 14.95
CA LYS A 81 9.87 8.14 15.21
C LYS A 81 8.65 8.38 14.34
N PRO A 82 7.49 7.81 14.68
CA PRO A 82 6.29 7.97 13.88
C PRO A 82 5.83 9.44 13.92
N ARG A 83 5.57 10.02 12.75
CA ARG A 83 5.04 11.39 12.64
C ARG A 83 3.54 11.49 12.98
N PHE A 84 2.85 10.35 13.03
CA PHE A 84 1.42 10.24 13.33
C PHE A 84 1.20 9.12 14.36
N PRO A 85 0.31 9.31 15.35
CA PRO A 85 0.05 8.30 16.37
C PRO A 85 -0.78 7.15 15.78
N ARG A 86 -0.10 6.17 15.16
CA ARG A 86 -0.71 4.95 14.63
C ARG A 86 -0.22 3.74 15.43
N LYS A 87 -1.06 2.71 15.51
CA LYS A 87 -0.72 1.46 16.19
C LYS A 87 0.40 0.75 15.41
N PHE A 88 1.48 0.42 16.09
CA PHE A 88 2.59 -0.35 15.51
C PHE A 88 2.20 -1.80 15.23
N THR A 89 3.00 -2.48 14.39
CA THR A 89 2.83 -3.89 14.08
C THR A 89 2.93 -4.74 15.34
N GLU A 90 1.93 -5.59 15.56
CA GLU A 90 1.98 -6.68 16.53
C GLU A 90 2.35 -7.97 15.79
N VAL A 91 3.33 -8.70 16.33
CA VAL A 91 3.78 -9.99 15.81
C VAL A 91 3.49 -11.07 16.84
N LYS A 92 2.72 -12.08 16.46
CA LYS A 92 2.49 -13.27 17.27
C LYS A 92 3.17 -14.46 16.62
N LEU A 93 4.15 -15.02 17.33
CA LEU A 93 4.89 -16.20 16.91
C LEU A 93 4.13 -17.46 17.33
N ILE A 94 3.93 -18.39 16.40
CA ILE A 94 3.24 -19.66 16.63
C ILE A 94 4.24 -20.78 16.40
N ASN A 95 4.79 -21.32 17.47
CA ASN A 95 5.63 -22.50 17.42
C ASN A 95 4.76 -23.76 17.27
N LYS A 96 5.05 -24.59 16.27
CA LYS A 96 4.30 -25.83 15.98
C LYS A 96 4.89 -27.07 16.65
N ALA A 97 5.96 -26.93 17.44
CA ALA A 97 6.53 -28.02 18.21
C ALA A 97 5.54 -28.54 19.28
N PRO A 98 5.56 -29.85 19.61
CA PRO A 98 6.45 -30.88 19.05
C PRO A 98 5.94 -31.50 17.75
N MET A 99 4.73 -31.14 17.26
CA MET A 99 4.14 -31.77 16.06
C MET A 99 5.01 -31.63 14.81
N LYS A 100 5.69 -30.48 14.66
CA LYS A 100 6.66 -30.23 13.60
C LYS A 100 7.62 -29.11 14.00
N THR A 101 8.84 -29.16 13.46
CA THR A 101 9.80 -28.05 13.54
C THR A 101 9.40 -26.97 12.54
N ALA A 102 8.43 -26.13 12.92
CA ALA A 102 7.97 -25.00 12.12
C ALA A 102 7.47 -23.86 13.02
N HIS A 103 7.54 -22.63 12.50
CA HIS A 103 6.98 -21.43 13.11
C HIS A 103 6.11 -20.70 12.09
N ASP A 104 4.94 -20.24 12.52
CA ASP A 104 4.16 -19.24 11.78
C ASP A 104 4.27 -17.89 12.49
N GLU A 105 4.02 -16.80 11.76
CA GLU A 105 3.88 -15.45 12.31
C GLU A 105 2.51 -14.89 11.93
N GLU A 106 1.74 -14.44 12.92
CA GLU A 106 0.55 -13.63 12.70
C GLU A 106 0.94 -12.16 12.86
N LEU A 107 0.69 -11.37 11.81
CA LEU A 107 0.94 -9.93 11.80
C LEU A 107 -0.38 -9.17 11.90
N HIS A 108 -0.48 -8.29 12.89
CA HIS A 108 -1.55 -7.32 12.98
C HIS A 108 -0.97 -5.92 12.87
N PHE A 109 -1.29 -5.23 11.77
CA PHE A 109 -0.74 -3.91 11.49
C PHE A 109 -1.75 -3.01 10.79
N ASN A 110 -1.61 -1.71 11.02
CA ASN A 110 -2.33 -0.70 10.27
C ASN A 110 -1.60 -0.46 8.93
N THR A 111 -2.33 -0.46 7.81
CA THR A 111 -1.71 -0.40 6.47
C THR A 111 -1.07 0.97 6.14
N GLN A 112 -1.27 1.98 6.99
CA GLN A 112 -0.69 3.32 6.88
C GLN A 112 0.54 3.52 7.78
N ILE A 113 1.21 2.48 8.28
CA ILE A 113 2.33 2.67 9.24
C ILE A 113 3.72 2.63 8.63
N SER A 114 3.83 2.32 7.34
CA SER A 114 5.10 2.09 6.66
C SER A 114 4.99 2.50 5.20
N SER A 115 5.90 2.04 4.35
CA SER A 115 5.69 2.09 2.89
C SER A 115 4.30 1.62 2.54
N GLN A 116 3.53 2.48 1.88
CA GLN A 116 2.10 2.31 1.75
C GLN A 116 1.58 2.83 0.41
N TRP A 117 0.45 2.26 0.01
CA TRP A 117 -0.43 2.82 -0.99
C TRP A 117 -1.71 3.27 -0.31
N ASP A 118 -2.12 4.50 -0.60
CA ASP A 118 -3.38 5.04 -0.11
C ASP A 118 -4.43 4.87 -1.21
N GLY A 119 -5.38 3.96 -0.97
CA GLY A 119 -6.49 3.73 -1.89
C GLY A 119 -7.46 4.91 -1.94
N THR A 120 -8.38 4.90 -2.90
CA THR A 120 -9.36 5.97 -3.16
C THR A 120 -10.40 6.17 -2.02
N ARG A 121 -10.36 5.33 -0.97
CA ARG A 121 -11.08 5.49 0.30
C ARG A 121 -10.29 6.22 1.39
N HIS A 122 -8.98 6.39 1.24
CA HIS A 122 -8.09 6.82 2.32
C HIS A 122 -8.42 8.24 2.79
N TYR A 123 -8.68 9.14 1.83
CA TYR A 123 -8.92 10.55 2.12
C TYR A 123 -10.02 11.10 1.19
N GLY A 124 -11.10 11.60 1.79
CA GLY A 124 -12.21 12.21 1.07
C GLY A 124 -12.11 13.74 1.05
N TYR A 125 -12.98 14.37 0.26
CA TYR A 125 -13.20 15.81 0.27
C TYR A 125 -13.88 16.22 1.57
N GLN A 126 -13.20 17.01 2.38
CA GLN A 126 -13.60 17.27 3.76
C GLN A 126 -14.88 18.12 3.86
N ASN A 127 -15.05 19.10 2.96
CA ASN A 127 -16.21 19.99 2.97
C ASN A 127 -17.47 19.26 2.48
N GLU A 128 -17.35 18.52 1.39
CA GLU A 128 -18.43 17.82 0.69
C GLU A 128 -18.73 16.46 1.31
N LYS A 129 -17.82 15.92 2.12
CA LYS A 129 -17.91 14.60 2.77
C LYS A 129 -18.10 13.44 1.79
N VAL A 130 -17.52 13.58 0.61
CA VAL A 130 -17.52 12.55 -0.43
C VAL A 130 -16.11 12.08 -0.73
N TYR A 131 -16.00 10.87 -1.26
CA TYR A 131 -14.78 10.22 -1.70
C TYR A 131 -14.78 10.13 -3.22
N PHE A 132 -13.83 9.37 -3.77
CA PHE A 132 -13.72 9.13 -5.21
C PHE A 132 -15.04 8.64 -5.79
N MET A 133 -15.38 9.15 -6.97
CA MET A 133 -16.67 8.90 -7.64
C MET A 133 -17.91 9.31 -6.83
N GLY A 134 -17.76 10.29 -5.93
CA GLY A 134 -18.86 10.84 -5.13
C GLY A 134 -19.41 9.87 -4.08
N HIS A 135 -18.67 8.80 -3.75
CA HIS A 135 -19.12 7.84 -2.74
C HIS A 135 -19.07 8.44 -1.34
N THR A 136 -19.89 7.91 -0.44
CA THR A 136 -19.95 8.34 0.95
C THR A 136 -19.38 7.26 1.87
N ALA A 137 -18.97 7.65 3.08
CA ALA A 137 -18.50 6.70 4.09
C ALA A 137 -19.56 5.62 4.42
N GLU A 138 -20.86 5.96 4.34
CA GLU A 138 -21.95 5.02 4.55
C GLU A 138 -21.95 3.88 3.52
N LYS A 139 -21.69 4.20 2.25
CA LYS A 139 -21.63 3.21 1.17
C LYS A 139 -20.54 2.16 1.42
N PHE A 140 -19.44 2.52 2.07
CA PHE A 140 -18.34 1.61 2.37
C PHE A 140 -18.65 0.59 3.47
N LYS A 141 -19.65 0.84 4.33
CA LYS A 141 -20.02 -0.11 5.40
C LYS A 141 -20.51 -1.44 4.84
N ASN A 142 -21.17 -1.39 3.68
CA ASN A 142 -21.87 -2.53 3.08
C ASN A 142 -21.32 -2.90 1.69
N SER A 143 -20.16 -2.38 1.28
CA SER A 143 -19.58 -2.69 -0.03
C SER A 143 -18.04 -2.60 -0.03
N ASP A 144 -17.42 -3.24 -1.02
CA ASP A 144 -15.99 -3.20 -1.30
C ASP A 144 -15.61 -2.16 -2.38
N ILE A 145 -16.55 -1.28 -2.77
CA ILE A 145 -16.35 -0.25 -3.80
C ILE A 145 -15.18 0.70 -3.46
N ASN A 146 -14.23 0.94 -4.36
CA ASN A 146 -13.02 1.74 -4.09
C ASN A 146 -12.09 1.15 -3.01
N SER A 147 -12.24 -0.12 -2.64
CA SER A 147 -11.31 -0.76 -1.70
C SER A 147 -9.94 -1.01 -2.35
N LEU A 148 -8.91 -1.13 -1.52
CA LEU A 148 -7.57 -1.54 -1.96
C LEU A 148 -7.59 -2.88 -2.73
N GLN A 149 -8.57 -3.75 -2.49
CA GLN A 149 -8.70 -5.00 -3.24
C GLN A 149 -8.97 -4.78 -4.72
N ASN A 150 -9.68 -3.72 -5.11
CA ASN A 150 -9.96 -3.47 -6.51
C ASN A 150 -8.71 -3.03 -7.27
N MET A 151 -7.80 -2.31 -6.60
CA MET A 151 -6.47 -2.02 -7.15
C MET A 151 -5.67 -3.31 -7.39
N ALA A 152 -5.69 -4.24 -6.43
CA ALA A 152 -4.98 -5.52 -6.56
C ALA A 152 -5.55 -6.42 -7.68
N LYS A 153 -6.87 -6.39 -7.90
CA LYS A 153 -7.52 -7.18 -8.98
C LYS A 153 -7.10 -6.73 -10.38
N LYS A 154 -6.69 -5.47 -10.58
CA LYS A 154 -6.29 -4.97 -11.91
C LYS A 154 -5.12 -5.77 -12.52
N GLU A 155 -4.24 -6.31 -11.68
CA GLU A 155 -3.05 -7.05 -12.09
C GLU A 155 -3.33 -8.53 -12.43
N LEU A 156 -4.49 -9.06 -12.01
CA LEU A 156 -4.88 -10.45 -12.24
C LEU A 156 -5.78 -10.55 -13.47
N GLN A 157 -5.21 -10.45 -14.67
CA GLN A 157 -5.90 -10.98 -15.85
C GLN A 157 -5.81 -12.51 -15.77
N GLU A 158 -6.95 -13.18 -15.61
CA GLU A 158 -7.04 -14.65 -15.50
C GLU A 158 -6.60 -15.41 -16.76
N GLU A 159 -6.19 -14.72 -17.84
CA GLU A 159 -5.87 -15.31 -19.15
C GLU A 159 -4.39 -15.22 -19.56
N ALA A 160 -3.46 -15.16 -18.60
CA ALA A 160 -2.03 -15.31 -18.88
C ALA A 160 -1.51 -16.68 -18.41
N CYS A 161 -1.90 -17.74 -19.11
CA CYS A 161 -1.24 -19.05 -19.05
C CYS A 161 -1.16 -19.70 -20.43
#